data_AF-A0A9R0TH19-F1
#
_entry.id   AF-A0A9R0TH19-F1
#
_cell.length_a   1.000
_cell.length_b   1.000
_cell.length_c   1.000
_cell.angle_alpha   90.00
_cell.angle_beta   90.00
_cell.angle_gamma   90.00
#
_symmetry.space_group_name_H-M   'P 1'
#
loop_
_entity.id
_entity.type
_entity.pdbx_description
1 polymer ?
#
loop_
_entity_poly.entity_id
_entity_poly.type
_entity_poly.pdbx_seq_one_letter_code
_entity_poly.pdbx_strand_id
1 'polypeptide(L)'
;MSRAVRVRGDELETERGARAKKRSLAVDRSTSSRSPGDLAVRSSHSHPEILFAIFEPDEAQSGATQGRVCDVAESATEESSDPPSSPIYEPYIPDELAADPVVRSAFKHAMAKYEAEEDRLADLFTMDHYWHQPSSCLHTDSRFLPIRELARDAVLLAAKSVILLSSFLENQLLNKCCGLWFQRDGQRKTALVLTSAHLIRKDDIHKWKRQWTGEYHKNAKVIVHLLDNKTTQGQLIYLQEHYEFAIYEVQVDKPVHLPTFNDRVHSGQDVFRLGRDADLDIKITHGNLAYDIPSRYERCHYMYFLRDASSLKLLHDDGGPIIDLEGKVVGLVNNQINETFVPSSILHKCFDFWRRFNCMPRLHLGMTFSPIKFLDPICIERMTRKHNIDSGLIVEQVSKESHAEKIGIRKGDVIESFNGKHISTTIELESMLIDLCWDHFDQRKKLNAEKDVSVKIFDATKLCPRTRNLTAIVSDCGEDIVKGAYPIMGEEAMSVL
;
A
#
# COMPACT_ATOMS: atom_id res chain seq x y z
N MET A 1 -25.14 0.98 -10.17
CA MET A 1 -25.76 -0.30 -9.81
C MET A 1 -24.69 -1.20 -9.20
N SER A 2 -24.60 -1.24 -7.88
CA SER A 2 -23.59 -2.03 -7.17
C SER A 2 -23.91 -3.52 -7.30
N ARG A 3 -22.91 -4.33 -7.68
CA ARG A 3 -23.05 -5.79 -7.79
C ARG A 3 -22.91 -6.47 -6.41
N ALA A 4 -23.81 -6.12 -5.49
CA ALA A 4 -24.00 -6.91 -4.27
C ALA A 4 -24.55 -8.29 -4.65
N VAL A 5 -23.94 -9.36 -4.15
CA VAL A 5 -24.36 -10.74 -4.45
C VAL A 5 -25.71 -11.02 -3.81
N ARG A 6 -26.76 -11.09 -4.65
CA ARG A 6 -28.12 -11.42 -4.22
C ARG A 6 -28.41 -12.88 -4.57
N VAL A 7 -28.19 -13.77 -3.60
CA VAL A 7 -28.52 -15.20 -3.75
C VAL A 7 -30.03 -15.36 -3.83
N ARG A 8 -30.55 -15.84 -4.96
CA ARG A 8 -31.91 -16.39 -5.06
C ARG A 8 -31.86 -17.85 -4.65
N GLY A 9 -32.89 -18.31 -3.94
CA GLY A 9 -33.09 -19.74 -3.73
C GLY A 9 -33.69 -20.36 -4.98
N ASP A 10 -33.18 -21.53 -5.39
CA ASP A 10 -33.74 -22.31 -6.48
C ASP A 10 -34.87 -23.22 -5.96
N GLU A 11 -35.95 -23.28 -6.74
CA GLU A 11 -37.02 -24.26 -6.55
C GLU A 11 -36.62 -25.62 -7.12
N LEU A 12 -37.16 -26.69 -6.52
CA LEU A 12 -36.90 -28.07 -6.91
C LEU A 12 -37.56 -28.42 -8.25
N GLU A 13 -36.77 -28.81 -9.25
CA GLU A 13 -37.24 -29.73 -10.30
C GLU A 13 -36.47 -31.05 -10.27
N THR A 14 -37.16 -32.11 -10.71
CA THR A 14 -36.85 -33.50 -10.35
C THR A 14 -36.64 -34.33 -11.61
N GLU A 15 -35.41 -34.77 -11.89
CA GLU A 15 -35.18 -35.73 -12.97
C GLU A 15 -34.47 -37.02 -12.54
N ARG A 16 -34.90 -38.11 -13.19
CA ARG A 16 -34.58 -39.49 -12.83
C ARG A 16 -33.50 -40.06 -13.75
N GLY A 17 -32.39 -40.48 -13.14
CA GLY A 17 -31.75 -41.78 -13.38
C GLY A 17 -31.14 -42.12 -14.75
N ALA A 18 -29.88 -42.59 -14.70
CA ALA A 18 -29.48 -43.79 -15.44
C ALA A 18 -28.28 -44.48 -14.75
N ARG A 19 -28.28 -45.83 -14.74
CA ARG A 19 -27.15 -46.66 -14.28
C ARG A 19 -26.19 -46.93 -15.43
N ALA A 20 -24.87 -46.96 -15.19
CA ALA A 20 -23.98 -47.93 -15.85
C ALA A 20 -22.69 -48.25 -15.07
N LYS A 21 -22.29 -49.53 -15.19
CA LYS A 21 -21.18 -50.29 -14.57
C LYS A 21 -19.79 -49.64 -14.78
N LYS A 22 -18.83 -49.65 -13.83
CA LYS A 22 -18.14 -50.73 -13.06
C LYS A 22 -16.96 -51.40 -13.82
N ARG A 23 -15.72 -51.08 -13.42
CA ARG A 23 -14.43 -51.86 -13.42
C ARG A 23 -13.33 -50.93 -12.85
N SER A 24 -12.48 -51.18 -11.83
CA SER A 24 -11.75 -52.38 -11.33
C SER A 24 -10.81 -52.95 -12.41
N LEU A 25 -9.48 -53.15 -12.31
CA LEU A 25 -8.44 -53.18 -11.24
C LEU A 25 -7.06 -52.97 -11.95
N ALA A 26 -5.88 -52.73 -11.35
CA ALA A 26 -5.43 -52.60 -9.95
C ALA A 26 -4.09 -51.80 -9.83
N VAL A 27 -3.71 -51.52 -8.57
CA VAL A 27 -2.38 -51.36 -7.97
C VAL A 27 -1.16 -51.85 -8.76
N ASP A 28 -0.09 -51.03 -8.80
CA ASP A 28 1.27 -51.54 -8.58
C ASP A 28 2.12 -50.55 -7.76
N ARG A 29 3.08 -51.06 -6.97
CA ARG A 29 3.97 -50.28 -6.08
C ARG A 29 5.43 -50.58 -6.44
N SER A 30 6.21 -49.56 -6.79
CA SER A 30 7.67 -49.68 -6.84
C SER A 30 8.36 -48.43 -6.27
N THR A 31 8.90 -48.55 -5.07
CA THR A 31 9.82 -47.59 -4.47
C THR A 31 11.25 -47.87 -4.92
N SER A 32 11.97 -46.85 -5.40
CA SER A 32 13.44 -46.86 -5.37
C SER A 32 14.00 -45.44 -5.36
N SER A 33 14.82 -45.14 -4.37
CA SER A 33 15.62 -43.92 -4.26
C SER A 33 16.90 -44.01 -5.10
N ARG A 34 17.38 -42.86 -5.62
CA ARG A 34 18.80 -42.57 -5.88
C ARG A 34 19.03 -41.12 -6.35
N SER A 35 20.07 -40.51 -5.77
CA SER A 35 20.81 -39.33 -6.25
C SER A 35 22.30 -39.74 -6.29
N PRO A 36 23.28 -38.91 -6.73
CA PRO A 36 23.24 -37.64 -7.48
C PRO A 36 24.20 -37.61 -8.72
N GLY A 37 24.32 -36.46 -9.40
CA GLY A 37 25.34 -36.16 -10.44
C GLY A 37 24.88 -36.48 -11.87
N ASP A 38 25.11 -35.67 -12.90
CA ASP A 38 26.30 -34.85 -13.19
C ASP A 38 26.01 -33.64 -14.11
N LEU A 39 27.03 -32.82 -14.40
CA LEU A 39 26.89 -31.54 -15.12
C LEU A 39 26.35 -31.65 -16.57
N ALA A 40 25.47 -30.71 -16.94
CA ALA A 40 25.23 -30.34 -18.33
C ALA A 40 25.19 -28.81 -18.48
N VAL A 41 26.32 -28.21 -18.87
CA VAL A 41 26.37 -26.81 -19.31
C VAL A 41 25.51 -26.66 -20.56
N ARG A 42 24.37 -25.97 -20.42
CA ARG A 42 23.58 -25.47 -21.55
C ARG A 42 23.52 -23.96 -21.48
N SER A 43 24.16 -23.31 -22.44
CA SER A 43 23.93 -21.92 -22.78
C SER A 43 22.47 -21.74 -23.22
N SER A 44 21.62 -21.23 -22.32
CA SER A 44 20.28 -20.77 -22.67
C SER A 44 20.33 -19.31 -23.14
N HIS A 45 19.73 -19.04 -24.28
CA HIS A 45 19.61 -17.69 -24.84
C HIS A 45 18.86 -16.74 -23.89
N SER A 46 19.16 -15.45 -24.03
CA SER A 46 18.56 -14.32 -23.29
C SER A 46 17.06 -14.47 -23.09
N HIS A 47 16.63 -14.57 -21.82
CA HIS A 47 15.22 -14.53 -21.47
C HIS A 47 14.65 -13.11 -21.62
N PRO A 48 13.36 -12.96 -21.97
CA PRO A 48 12.63 -11.71 -21.78
C PRO A 48 12.55 -11.38 -20.28
N GLU A 49 13.41 -10.50 -19.77
CA GLU A 49 13.39 -10.12 -18.37
C GLU A 49 12.24 -9.14 -18.08
N ILE A 50 11.11 -9.72 -17.68
CA ILE A 50 10.12 -9.02 -16.85
C ILE A 50 10.69 -8.98 -15.44
N LEU A 51 11.09 -7.80 -14.99
CA LEU A 51 11.63 -7.56 -13.66
C LEU A 51 10.50 -7.20 -12.69
N PHE A 52 10.61 -7.67 -11.46
CA PHE A 52 9.69 -7.36 -10.36
C PHE A 52 10.46 -6.73 -9.20
N ALA A 53 9.77 -5.95 -8.38
CA ALA A 53 10.26 -5.56 -7.07
C ALA A 53 10.58 -6.80 -6.22
N ILE A 54 11.63 -6.71 -5.41
CA ILE A 54 12.17 -7.81 -4.61
C ILE A 54 11.55 -7.75 -3.21
N PHE A 55 11.23 -8.90 -2.64
CA PHE A 55 10.88 -9.04 -1.22
C PHE A 55 12.01 -9.80 -0.55
N GLU A 56 12.53 -9.30 0.58
CA GLU A 56 13.60 -10.01 1.29
C GLU A 56 13.07 -11.29 1.95
N PRO A 57 13.76 -12.43 1.79
CA PRO A 57 13.33 -13.70 2.38
C PRO A 57 13.52 -13.71 3.91
N ASP A 58 12.74 -14.57 4.57
CA ASP A 58 12.70 -14.70 6.02
C ASP A 58 13.91 -15.48 6.60
N GLU A 59 15.13 -14.99 6.37
CA GLU A 59 16.35 -15.51 7.00
C GLU A 59 16.86 -14.59 8.12
N ALA A 60 17.54 -15.18 9.11
CA ALA A 60 18.08 -14.45 10.25
C ALA A 60 19.27 -13.59 9.80
N GLN A 61 19.42 -12.38 10.37
CA GLN A 61 20.48 -11.45 10.02
C GLN A 61 21.87 -12.08 10.14
N SER A 62 22.57 -12.24 9.01
CA SER A 62 24.04 -12.24 8.99
C SER A 62 24.50 -10.85 8.53
N GLY A 63 24.97 -10.03 9.47
CA GLY A 63 25.54 -8.73 9.13
C GLY A 63 26.82 -8.89 8.32
N ALA A 64 26.89 -8.26 7.15
CA ALA A 64 28.11 -8.09 6.39
C ALA A 64 28.08 -6.73 5.66
N THR A 65 28.79 -5.75 6.21
CA THR A 65 29.05 -4.48 5.55
C THR A 65 29.89 -4.74 4.30
N GLN A 66 29.37 -4.44 3.11
CA GLN A 66 30.19 -4.31 1.89
C GLN A 66 30.12 -2.88 1.38
N GLY A 67 31.25 -2.19 1.50
CA GLY A 67 31.43 -0.87 0.91
C GLY A 67 31.30 -0.97 -0.61
N ARG A 68 30.32 -0.25 -1.18
CA ARG A 68 30.12 -0.21 -2.61
C ARG A 68 31.03 0.85 -3.21
N VAL A 69 32.12 0.41 -3.85
CA VAL A 69 32.92 1.28 -4.71
C VAL A 69 32.04 1.70 -5.88
N CYS A 70 31.81 2.99 -6.04
CA CYS A 70 31.25 3.54 -7.26
C CYS A 70 32.40 3.73 -8.25
N ASP A 71 32.53 2.81 -9.21
CA ASP A 71 33.35 3.06 -10.40
C ASP A 71 32.71 4.20 -11.19
N VAL A 72 33.30 5.39 -11.09
CA VAL A 72 32.96 6.54 -11.93
C VAL A 72 33.61 6.28 -13.30
N ALA A 73 32.81 5.86 -14.26
CA ALA A 73 33.22 5.82 -15.65
C ALA A 73 33.32 7.26 -16.18
N GLU A 74 34.52 7.82 -16.22
CA GLU A 74 34.80 9.10 -16.86
C GLU A 74 34.62 8.97 -18.38
N SER A 75 33.41 9.24 -18.88
CA SER A 75 33.19 9.54 -20.29
C SER A 75 33.50 11.02 -20.53
N ALA A 76 34.76 11.33 -20.83
CA ALA A 76 35.16 12.66 -21.29
C ALA A 76 34.56 12.92 -22.69
N THR A 77 33.43 13.62 -22.73
CA THR A 77 32.94 14.29 -23.93
C THR A 77 33.43 15.73 -23.93
N GLU A 78 34.20 16.12 -24.94
CA GLU A 78 34.62 17.50 -25.15
C GLU A 78 33.38 18.39 -25.37
N GLU A 79 33.19 19.42 -24.52
CA GLU A 79 32.13 20.41 -24.69
C GLU A 79 32.65 21.85 -24.70
N SER A 80 31.97 22.64 -25.53
CA SER A 80 31.97 24.09 -25.76
C SER A 80 33.22 24.94 -25.43
N SER A 81 33.68 25.66 -26.46
CA SER A 81 34.70 26.71 -26.36
C SER A 81 34.13 28.05 -25.87
N ASP A 82 33.26 28.03 -24.87
CA ASP A 82 32.78 29.26 -24.21
C ASP A 82 33.78 29.68 -23.12
N PRO A 83 34.15 30.97 -23.03
CA PRO A 83 35.05 31.43 -21.98
C PRO A 83 34.39 31.26 -20.60
N PRO A 84 35.13 30.84 -19.56
CA PRO A 84 34.57 30.69 -18.23
C PRO A 84 33.99 32.02 -17.74
N SER A 85 32.78 31.97 -17.17
CA SER A 85 32.13 33.13 -16.56
C SER A 85 33.05 33.76 -15.51
N SER A 86 33.29 35.06 -15.61
CA SER A 86 34.13 35.78 -14.65
C SER A 86 33.54 35.68 -13.23
N PRO A 87 34.36 35.65 -12.17
CA PRO A 87 33.85 35.70 -10.81
C PRO A 87 33.00 36.95 -10.59
N ILE A 88 31.87 36.82 -9.90
CA ILE A 88 31.03 37.95 -9.51
C ILE A 88 31.72 38.71 -8.36
N TYR A 89 31.71 40.04 -8.43
CA TYR A 89 32.28 40.91 -7.39
C TYR A 89 31.30 42.04 -7.09
N GLU A 90 30.96 42.23 -5.82
CA GLU A 90 30.12 43.34 -5.38
C GLU A 90 30.81 44.68 -5.71
N PRO A 91 30.17 45.59 -6.46
CA PRO A 91 30.69 46.93 -6.69
C PRO A 91 30.84 47.70 -5.36
N TYR A 92 31.88 48.52 -5.25
CA TYR A 92 32.11 49.39 -4.09
C TYR A 92 32.51 50.81 -4.54
N ILE A 93 32.11 51.84 -3.79
CA ILE A 93 32.57 53.22 -3.98
C ILE A 93 33.54 53.57 -2.83
N PRO A 94 34.81 53.89 -3.10
CA PRO A 94 35.70 54.46 -2.09
C PRO A 94 35.13 55.74 -1.49
N ASP A 95 35.21 55.90 -0.17
CA ASP A 95 34.59 57.01 0.59
C ASP A 95 34.95 58.40 0.02
N GLU A 96 36.20 58.54 -0.46
CA GLU A 96 36.75 59.76 -1.10
C GLU A 96 36.00 60.18 -2.37
N LEU A 97 35.34 59.23 -3.05
CA LEU A 97 34.61 59.41 -4.31
C LEU A 97 33.07 59.35 -4.12
N ALA A 98 32.59 59.10 -2.90
CA ALA A 98 31.15 58.95 -2.62
C ALA A 98 30.31 60.22 -2.89
N ALA A 99 30.95 61.39 -2.97
CA ALA A 99 30.31 62.65 -3.32
C ALA A 99 30.20 62.91 -4.85
N ASP A 100 30.94 62.18 -5.69
CA ASP A 100 31.01 62.44 -7.13
C ASP A 100 29.73 61.91 -7.86
N PRO A 101 28.95 62.77 -8.55
CA PRO A 101 27.73 62.35 -9.24
C PRO A 101 27.95 61.35 -10.38
N VAL A 102 29.10 61.42 -11.07
CA VAL A 102 29.47 60.54 -12.18
C VAL A 102 29.81 59.16 -11.63
N VAL A 103 30.62 59.09 -10.57
CA VAL A 103 30.96 57.84 -9.88
C VAL A 103 29.70 57.16 -9.34
N ARG A 104 28.79 57.91 -8.70
CA ARG A 104 27.49 57.37 -8.24
C ARG A 104 26.61 56.86 -9.37
N SER A 105 26.66 57.47 -10.55
CA SER A 105 25.92 57.00 -11.73
C SER A 105 26.52 55.71 -12.29
N ALA A 106 27.84 55.65 -12.43
CA ALA A 106 28.57 54.45 -12.85
C ALA A 106 28.36 53.29 -11.87
N PHE A 107 28.40 53.56 -10.56
CA PHE A 107 28.12 52.58 -9.52
C PHE A 107 26.70 51.99 -9.63
N LYS A 108 25.66 52.82 -9.83
CA LYS A 108 24.29 52.31 -10.05
C LYS A 108 24.21 51.36 -11.24
N HIS A 109 24.92 51.64 -12.33
CA HIS A 109 24.97 50.77 -13.49
C HIS A 109 25.78 49.48 -13.24
N ALA A 110 26.80 49.53 -12.38
CA ALA A 110 27.54 48.35 -11.94
C ALA A 110 26.70 47.48 -10.99
N MET A 111 26.00 48.07 -10.02
CA MET A 111 25.07 47.37 -9.13
C MET A 111 23.97 46.67 -9.90
N ALA A 112 23.31 47.35 -10.84
CA ALA A 112 22.27 46.72 -11.67
C ALA A 112 22.79 45.54 -12.53
N LYS A 113 24.10 45.48 -12.82
CA LYS A 113 24.73 44.32 -13.47
C LYS A 113 25.09 43.22 -12.49
N TYR A 114 25.52 43.57 -11.27
CA TYR A 114 25.76 42.64 -10.18
C TYR A 114 24.46 41.95 -9.76
N GLU A 115 23.41 42.71 -9.48
CA GLU A 115 22.07 42.23 -9.13
C GLU A 115 21.51 41.29 -10.21
N ALA A 116 21.60 41.67 -11.49
CA ALA A 116 21.13 40.81 -12.59
C ALA A 116 21.95 39.50 -12.76
N GLU A 117 23.22 39.50 -12.33
CA GLU A 117 24.05 38.28 -12.32
C GLU A 117 23.81 37.46 -11.05
N GLU A 118 23.53 38.07 -9.89
CA GLU A 118 23.03 37.35 -8.70
C GLU A 118 21.67 36.69 -8.96
N ASP A 119 20.73 37.37 -9.63
CA ASP A 119 19.47 36.78 -10.06
C ASP A 119 19.71 35.56 -10.98
N ARG A 120 20.64 35.69 -11.95
CA ARG A 120 21.04 34.58 -12.83
C ARG A 120 21.69 33.42 -12.07
N LEU A 121 22.44 33.71 -10.99
CA LEU A 121 23.04 32.70 -10.12
C LEU A 121 22.00 32.06 -9.19
N ALA A 122 20.99 32.81 -8.75
CA ALA A 122 19.88 32.29 -7.93
C ALA A 122 19.06 31.23 -8.68
N ASP A 123 18.87 31.41 -9.99
CA ASP A 123 18.23 30.44 -10.90
C ASP A 123 19.04 29.15 -11.13
N LEU A 124 20.28 29.03 -10.63
CA LEU A 124 21.07 27.81 -10.76
C LEU A 124 20.53 26.70 -9.84
N PHE A 125 20.43 25.47 -10.37
CA PHE A 125 20.06 24.28 -9.59
C PHE A 125 20.97 24.00 -8.38
N THR A 126 22.19 24.55 -8.37
CA THR A 126 23.13 24.47 -7.24
C THR A 126 22.84 25.51 -6.16
N MET A 127 22.16 26.60 -6.48
CA MET A 127 21.87 27.75 -5.60
C MET A 127 20.42 27.82 -5.14
N ASP A 128 19.50 27.13 -5.81
CA ASP A 128 18.08 26.97 -5.45
C ASP A 128 17.88 26.79 -3.92
N HIS A 129 18.68 25.93 -3.28
CA HIS A 129 18.63 25.65 -1.84
C HIS A 129 18.91 26.84 -0.89
N TYR A 130 19.51 27.94 -1.37
CA TYR A 130 19.72 29.17 -0.58
C TYR A 130 18.44 30.01 -0.49
N TRP A 131 17.72 30.12 -1.61
CA TRP A 131 16.54 30.99 -1.75
C TRP A 131 15.24 30.24 -1.47
N HIS A 132 15.24 28.94 -1.73
CA HIS A 132 14.18 28.01 -1.40
C HIS A 132 14.78 26.99 -0.45
N GLN A 133 14.48 27.09 0.85
CA GLN A 133 14.89 26.07 1.83
C GLN A 133 13.79 25.01 1.98
N PRO A 134 13.79 23.90 1.21
CA PRO A 134 12.92 22.76 1.45
C PRO A 134 13.31 22.10 2.78
N SER A 135 12.60 22.49 3.84
CA SER A 135 12.81 21.98 5.19
C SER A 135 12.27 20.55 5.35
N SER A 136 13.10 19.58 4.94
CA SER A 136 12.90 18.16 5.28
C SER A 136 13.06 17.94 6.79
N CYS A 137 12.25 17.05 7.37
CA CYS A 137 12.36 16.63 8.76
C CYS A 137 13.76 16.07 9.10
N LEU A 138 14.47 15.48 8.12
CA LEU A 138 15.84 14.98 8.29
C LEU A 138 16.85 16.08 8.64
N HIS A 139 16.61 17.31 8.16
CA HIS A 139 17.51 18.45 8.39
C HIS A 139 17.10 19.27 9.62
N THR A 140 15.80 19.48 9.83
CA THR A 140 15.28 20.33 10.91
C THR A 140 15.19 19.63 12.27
N ASP A 141 14.97 18.32 12.30
CA ASP A 141 14.86 17.58 13.56
C ASP A 141 16.22 17.09 14.04
N SER A 142 16.54 17.39 15.30
CA SER A 142 17.80 17.01 15.93
C SER A 142 17.88 15.52 16.27
N ARG A 143 16.73 14.81 16.38
CA ARG A 143 16.70 13.37 16.66
C ARG A 143 17.38 12.54 15.56
N PHE A 144 17.34 13.02 14.31
CA PHE A 144 17.99 12.33 13.20
C PHE A 144 19.49 12.61 13.06
N LEU A 145 20.09 13.53 13.83
CA LEU A 145 21.52 13.83 13.74
C LEU A 145 22.43 12.58 13.72
N PRO A 146 22.21 11.53 14.54
CA PRO A 146 23.05 10.33 14.52
C PRO A 146 22.87 9.42 13.29
N ILE A 147 21.74 9.53 12.57
CA ILE A 147 21.40 8.67 11.43
C ILE A 147 21.16 9.46 10.13
N ARG A 148 21.44 10.77 10.11
CA ARG A 148 21.01 11.71 9.06
C ARG A 148 21.49 11.30 7.67
N GLU A 149 22.72 10.83 7.56
CA GLU A 149 23.30 10.39 6.29
C GLU A 149 22.67 9.09 5.79
N LEU A 150 22.53 8.08 6.67
CA LEU A 150 21.85 6.82 6.36
C LEU A 150 20.39 7.05 5.93
N ALA A 151 19.65 7.86 6.70
CA ALA A 151 18.27 8.20 6.41
C ALA A 151 18.13 9.00 5.10
N ARG A 152 19.03 9.96 4.83
CA ARG A 152 19.10 10.67 3.55
C ARG A 152 19.30 9.68 2.40
N ASP A 153 20.27 8.78 2.51
CA ASP A 153 20.64 7.87 1.43
C ASP A 153 19.56 6.82 1.18
N ALA A 154 18.92 6.30 2.23
CA ALA A 154 17.73 5.45 2.18
C ALA A 154 16.54 6.13 1.47
N VAL A 155 16.24 7.38 1.85
CA VAL A 155 15.19 8.19 1.22
C VAL A 155 15.50 8.47 -0.26
N LEU A 156 16.73 8.88 -0.59
CA LEU A 156 17.15 9.16 -1.97
C LEU A 156 17.19 7.91 -2.85
N LEU A 157 17.44 6.73 -2.28
CA LEU A 157 17.30 5.46 -2.96
C LEU A 157 15.83 5.18 -3.30
N ALA A 158 14.96 5.15 -2.29
CA ALA A 158 13.54 4.86 -2.45
C ALA A 158 12.80 5.88 -3.35
N ALA A 159 13.16 7.16 -3.26
CA ALA A 159 12.58 8.24 -4.06
C ALA A 159 12.62 7.97 -5.58
N LYS A 160 13.64 7.26 -6.08
CA LYS A 160 13.77 6.91 -7.51
C LYS A 160 12.64 6.01 -8.01
N SER A 161 11.95 5.29 -7.11
CA SER A 161 10.81 4.43 -7.41
C SER A 161 9.45 5.13 -7.23
N VAL A 162 9.42 6.33 -6.64
CA VAL A 162 8.20 7.09 -6.34
C VAL A 162 7.90 8.08 -7.47
N ILE A 163 6.65 8.12 -7.93
CA ILE A 163 6.13 9.01 -8.97
C ILE A 163 4.80 9.64 -8.55
N LEU A 164 4.30 10.62 -9.31
CA LEU A 164 2.99 11.25 -9.10
C LEU A 164 1.99 10.79 -10.18
N LEU A 165 0.74 10.59 -9.79
CA LEU A 165 -0.39 10.35 -10.67
C LEU A 165 -1.48 11.39 -10.44
N SER A 166 -2.21 11.73 -11.51
CA SER A 166 -3.37 12.62 -11.46
C SER A 166 -4.50 12.06 -12.32
N SER A 167 -5.70 11.99 -11.76
CA SER A 167 -6.89 11.51 -12.46
C SER A 167 -7.80 12.66 -12.87
N PHE A 168 -8.52 12.47 -13.96
CA PHE A 168 -9.41 13.47 -14.52
C PHE A 168 -10.75 12.83 -14.94
N LEU A 169 -11.84 13.52 -14.61
CA LEU A 169 -13.18 13.22 -15.09
C LEU A 169 -13.66 14.42 -15.90
N GLU A 170 -14.02 14.23 -17.17
CA GLU A 170 -14.51 15.30 -18.06
C GLU A 170 -13.58 16.54 -18.08
N ASN A 171 -12.26 16.30 -18.08
CA ASN A 171 -11.16 17.27 -17.99
C ASN A 171 -11.05 18.05 -16.66
N GLN A 172 -11.91 17.81 -15.67
CA GLN A 172 -11.71 18.29 -14.30
C GLN A 172 -10.78 17.35 -13.53
N LEU A 173 -9.86 17.89 -12.74
CA LEU A 173 -9.01 17.11 -11.83
C LEU A 173 -9.90 16.43 -10.79
N LEU A 174 -9.84 15.10 -10.71
CA LEU A 174 -10.56 14.31 -9.71
C LEU A 174 -9.71 14.18 -8.45
N ASN A 175 -8.59 13.46 -8.51
CA ASN A 175 -7.66 13.29 -7.38
C ASN A 175 -6.20 13.24 -7.85
N LYS A 176 -5.27 13.42 -6.89
CA LYS A 176 -3.84 13.16 -7.07
C LYS A 176 -3.39 12.14 -6.02
N CYS A 177 -2.54 11.20 -6.44
CA CYS A 177 -1.91 10.20 -5.58
C CYS A 177 -0.44 10.06 -5.97
N CYS A 178 0.38 9.65 -5.03
CA CYS A 178 1.69 9.10 -5.32
C CYS A 178 1.56 7.68 -5.85
N GLY A 179 2.61 7.16 -6.46
CA GLY A 179 2.68 5.77 -6.91
C GLY A 179 4.08 5.21 -6.82
N LEU A 180 4.17 3.89 -6.75
CA LEU A 180 5.38 3.12 -6.60
C LEU A 180 5.54 2.14 -7.78
N TRP A 181 6.65 2.20 -8.50
CA TRP A 181 6.98 1.19 -9.50
C TRP A 181 7.18 -0.18 -8.83
N PHE A 182 6.63 -1.25 -9.41
CA PHE A 182 6.81 -2.61 -8.86
C PHE A 182 7.06 -3.71 -9.91
N GLN A 183 6.86 -3.42 -11.19
CA GLN A 183 7.15 -4.34 -12.29
C GLN A 183 7.61 -3.57 -13.53
N ARG A 184 8.55 -4.15 -14.30
CA ARG A 184 9.07 -3.61 -15.56
C ARG A 184 9.12 -4.70 -16.63
N ASP A 185 8.50 -4.46 -17.77
CA ASP A 185 8.68 -5.26 -18.99
C ASP A 185 9.65 -4.53 -19.93
N GLY A 186 10.85 -5.08 -20.09
CA GLY A 186 11.88 -4.51 -20.96
C GLY A 186 11.57 -4.62 -22.46
N GLN A 187 10.77 -5.61 -22.89
CA GLN A 187 10.45 -5.83 -24.31
C GLN A 187 9.29 -4.94 -24.77
N ARG A 188 8.19 -4.91 -24.01
CA ARG A 188 7.02 -4.07 -24.30
C ARG A 188 7.28 -2.59 -24.03
N LYS A 189 8.41 -2.26 -23.38
CA LYS A 189 8.72 -0.95 -22.80
C LYS A 189 7.63 -0.43 -21.84
N THR A 190 6.86 -1.31 -21.22
CA THR A 190 5.89 -0.94 -20.18
C THR A 190 6.43 -1.15 -18.76
N ALA A 191 5.89 -0.42 -17.80
CA ALA A 191 6.10 -0.65 -16.37
C ALA A 191 4.75 -0.58 -15.64
N LEU A 192 4.63 -1.29 -14.52
CA LEU A 192 3.44 -1.22 -13.67
C LEU A 192 3.72 -0.39 -12.43
N VAL A 193 2.82 0.53 -12.14
CA VAL A 193 2.79 1.36 -10.93
C VAL A 193 1.64 0.94 -10.03
N LEU A 194 1.94 0.79 -8.74
CA LEU A 194 0.97 0.61 -7.65
C LEU A 194 0.64 1.99 -7.07
N THR A 195 -0.63 2.29 -6.84
CA THR A 195 -1.11 3.55 -6.24
C THR A 195 -2.35 3.26 -5.37
N SER A 196 -2.72 4.16 -4.46
CA SER A 196 -4.02 4.08 -3.79
C SER A 196 -5.17 4.20 -4.81
N ALA A 197 -6.25 3.46 -4.57
CA ALA A 197 -7.50 3.55 -5.31
C ALA A 197 -8.21 4.91 -5.09
N HIS A 198 -7.78 5.69 -4.10
CA HIS A 198 -8.21 7.09 -3.92
C HIS A 198 -8.02 7.92 -5.19
N LEU A 199 -7.01 7.60 -6.01
CA LEU A 199 -6.79 8.22 -7.31
C LEU A 199 -8.04 8.23 -8.19
N ILE A 200 -8.91 7.21 -8.14
CA ILE A 200 -10.15 7.15 -8.94
C ILE A 200 -11.41 6.99 -8.09
N ARG A 201 -11.30 7.18 -6.78
CA ARG A 201 -12.43 7.14 -5.83
C ARG A 201 -13.40 8.29 -6.13
N LYS A 202 -14.69 7.96 -6.18
CA LYS A 202 -15.75 8.97 -6.36
C LYS A 202 -15.88 9.83 -5.11
N ASP A 203 -16.14 11.11 -5.31
CA ASP A 203 -16.29 12.08 -4.23
C ASP A 203 -17.48 11.71 -3.32
N ASP A 204 -17.27 11.72 -2.01
CA ASP A 204 -18.28 11.29 -1.03
C ASP A 204 -19.33 12.39 -0.84
N ILE A 205 -20.55 12.12 -1.29
CA ILE A 205 -21.73 13.01 -1.18
C ILE A 205 -22.05 13.32 0.30
N HIS A 206 -21.53 12.53 1.24
CA HIS A 206 -21.74 12.67 2.67
C HIS A 206 -20.43 12.69 3.47
N LYS A 207 -19.48 13.57 3.10
CA LYS A 207 -18.18 13.76 3.81
C LYS A 207 -18.27 13.77 5.36
N TRP A 208 -19.38 14.26 5.92
CA TRP A 208 -19.65 14.25 7.38
C TRP A 208 -19.88 12.86 8.00
N LYS A 209 -20.35 11.87 7.24
CA LYS A 209 -20.54 10.49 7.72
C LYS A 209 -19.22 9.72 7.84
N ARG A 210 -18.16 10.19 7.16
CA ARG A 210 -16.88 9.48 6.99
C ARG A 210 -17.07 8.02 6.55
N GLN A 211 -18.07 7.77 5.70
CA GLN A 211 -18.43 6.43 5.27
C GLN A 211 -18.31 6.35 3.75
N TRP A 212 -17.22 5.74 3.29
CA TRP A 212 -17.01 5.49 1.87
C TRP A 212 -18.17 4.69 1.24
N THR A 213 -18.47 5.01 -0.02
CA THR A 213 -19.70 4.60 -0.72
C THR A 213 -19.55 3.35 -1.58
N GLY A 214 -18.35 2.80 -1.75
CA GLY A 214 -18.10 1.67 -2.65
C GLY A 214 -17.78 2.06 -4.10
N GLU A 215 -17.78 3.35 -4.45
CA GLU A 215 -17.79 3.78 -5.86
C GLU A 215 -16.45 4.36 -6.37
N TYR A 216 -16.06 3.94 -7.59
CA TYR A 216 -14.87 4.39 -8.31
C TYR A 216 -15.19 4.78 -9.76
N HIS A 217 -14.59 5.85 -10.25
CA HIS A 217 -14.60 6.25 -11.67
C HIS A 217 -13.56 5.44 -12.46
N LYS A 218 -13.84 4.16 -12.73
CA LYS A 218 -12.92 3.26 -13.48
C LYS A 218 -12.57 3.75 -14.90
N ASN A 219 -13.37 4.68 -15.44
CA ASN A 219 -13.16 5.32 -16.75
C ASN A 219 -12.44 6.68 -16.66
N ALA A 220 -12.00 7.12 -15.46
CA ALA A 220 -11.26 8.36 -15.31
C ALA A 220 -9.93 8.31 -16.08
N LYS A 221 -9.58 9.41 -16.76
CA LYS A 221 -8.31 9.52 -17.48
C LYS A 221 -7.20 9.73 -16.45
N VAL A 222 -6.21 8.84 -16.41
CA VAL A 222 -5.06 8.96 -15.50
C VAL A 222 -3.82 9.40 -16.26
N ILE A 223 -3.20 10.48 -15.79
CA ILE A 223 -1.90 10.97 -16.23
C ILE A 223 -0.87 10.59 -15.16
N VAL A 224 0.24 10.02 -15.62
CA VAL A 224 1.42 9.70 -14.82
C VAL A 224 2.49 10.74 -15.11
N HIS A 225 3.06 11.33 -14.06
CA HIS A 225 4.13 12.31 -14.14
C HIS A 225 5.46 11.62 -13.81
N LEU A 226 6.36 11.58 -14.79
CA LEU A 226 7.66 10.91 -14.71
C LEU A 226 8.71 11.90 -14.18
N LEU A 227 9.77 11.36 -13.57
CA LEU A 227 10.84 12.15 -12.93
C LEU A 227 11.72 12.94 -13.92
N ASP A 228 11.53 12.78 -15.23
CA ASP A 228 12.15 13.64 -16.25
C ASP A 228 11.18 14.72 -16.78
N ASN A 229 10.23 15.15 -15.93
CA ASN A 229 9.16 16.13 -16.19
C ASN A 229 8.22 15.79 -17.37
N LYS A 230 8.30 14.58 -17.91
CA LYS A 230 7.39 14.10 -18.94
C LYS A 230 6.11 13.56 -18.32
N THR A 231 5.02 13.69 -19.06
CA THR A 231 3.74 13.08 -18.71
C THR A 231 3.35 12.03 -19.73
N THR A 232 2.67 10.99 -19.26
CA THR A 232 2.18 9.89 -20.10
C THR A 232 0.85 9.37 -19.54
N GLN A 233 0.03 8.72 -20.37
CA GLN A 233 -1.26 8.20 -19.92
C GLN A 233 -1.08 6.83 -19.25
N GLY A 234 -1.58 6.68 -18.03
CA GLY A 234 -1.64 5.39 -17.34
C GLY A 234 -2.91 4.63 -17.72
N GLN A 235 -2.79 3.36 -18.08
CA GLN A 235 -3.94 2.47 -18.32
C GLN A 235 -4.24 1.66 -17.06
N LEU A 236 -5.46 1.78 -16.51
CA LEU A 236 -5.89 0.94 -15.39
C LEU A 236 -5.93 -0.53 -15.83
N ILE A 237 -5.12 -1.38 -15.19
CA ILE A 237 -5.09 -2.82 -15.45
C ILE A 237 -5.87 -3.57 -14.38
N TYR A 238 -5.72 -3.19 -13.11
CA TYR A 238 -6.36 -3.86 -11.99
C TYR A 238 -6.74 -2.87 -10.89
N LEU A 239 -7.88 -3.10 -10.25
CA LEU A 239 -8.35 -2.36 -9.09
C LEU A 239 -8.68 -3.38 -8.00
N GLN A 240 -7.93 -3.37 -6.91
CA GLN A 240 -8.20 -4.21 -5.75
C GLN A 240 -9.02 -3.40 -4.75
N GLU A 241 -10.34 -3.54 -4.84
CA GLU A 241 -11.32 -2.78 -4.04
C GLU A 241 -11.28 -3.11 -2.54
N HIS A 242 -10.80 -4.29 -2.14
CA HIS A 242 -10.64 -4.68 -0.75
C HIS A 242 -9.44 -3.99 -0.08
N TYR A 243 -8.26 -4.00 -0.69
CA TYR A 243 -7.07 -3.30 -0.15
C TYR A 243 -6.98 -1.83 -0.59
N GLU A 244 -7.96 -1.35 -1.36
CA GLU A 244 -8.04 0.02 -1.90
C GLU A 244 -6.77 0.50 -2.61
N PHE A 245 -6.20 -0.35 -3.47
CA PHE A 245 -5.12 0.03 -4.39
C PHE A 245 -5.45 -0.31 -5.84
N ALA A 246 -4.74 0.35 -6.76
CA ALA A 246 -4.88 0.16 -8.20
C ALA A 246 -3.51 -0.01 -8.86
N ILE A 247 -3.50 -0.78 -9.95
CA ILE A 247 -2.34 -1.05 -10.80
C ILE A 247 -2.58 -0.41 -12.16
N TYR A 248 -1.64 0.43 -12.59
CA TYR A 248 -1.65 1.03 -13.93
C TYR A 248 -0.44 0.56 -14.75
N GLU A 249 -0.66 0.24 -16.02
CA GLU A 249 0.41 0.07 -17.01
C GLU A 249 0.77 1.43 -17.61
N VAL A 250 2.07 1.67 -17.75
CA VAL A 250 2.64 2.93 -18.20
C VAL A 250 3.73 2.66 -19.23
N GLN A 251 3.72 3.38 -20.35
CA GLN A 251 4.81 3.35 -21.32
C GLN A 251 6.01 4.15 -20.80
N VAL A 252 7.17 3.50 -20.67
CA VAL A 252 8.42 4.13 -20.21
C VAL A 252 9.61 3.66 -21.05
N ASP A 253 10.26 4.60 -21.75
CA ASP A 253 11.42 4.30 -22.61
C ASP A 253 12.69 3.98 -21.83
N LYS A 254 12.89 4.69 -20.71
CA LYS A 254 14.04 4.52 -19.80
C LYS A 254 13.75 3.38 -18.80
N PRO A 255 14.78 2.68 -18.29
CA PRO A 255 14.63 1.81 -17.12
C PRO A 255 14.08 2.60 -15.91
N VAL A 256 13.20 1.97 -15.15
CA VAL A 256 12.69 2.50 -13.87
C VAL A 256 13.41 1.82 -12.71
N HIS A 257 13.56 2.52 -11.58
CA HIS A 257 14.00 1.87 -10.34
C HIS A 257 12.84 1.05 -9.78
N LEU A 258 13.12 -0.19 -9.36
CA LEU A 258 12.19 -1.04 -8.63
C LEU A 258 12.66 -1.12 -7.17
N PRO A 259 11.77 -0.95 -6.18
CA PRO A 259 12.13 -0.98 -4.78
C PRO A 259 12.37 -2.42 -4.28
N THR A 260 13.02 -2.51 -3.13
CA THR A 260 13.00 -3.71 -2.27
C THR A 260 11.94 -3.52 -1.20
N PHE A 261 11.19 -4.58 -0.88
CA PHE A 261 10.21 -4.65 0.19
C PHE A 261 10.76 -5.46 1.39
N ASN A 262 10.37 -5.03 2.59
CA ASN A 262 10.66 -5.71 3.85
C ASN A 262 9.34 -6.10 4.52
N ASP A 263 9.04 -7.40 4.64
CA ASP A 263 7.78 -7.91 5.21
C ASP A 263 7.75 -7.93 6.75
N ARG A 264 8.89 -7.72 7.40
CA ARG A 264 9.02 -7.76 8.86
C ARG A 264 8.60 -6.42 9.48
N VAL A 265 7.31 -6.10 9.35
CA VAL A 265 6.69 -4.87 9.83
C VAL A 265 6.34 -4.95 11.32
N HIS A 266 6.94 -4.09 12.14
CA HIS A 266 6.74 -4.09 13.59
C HIS A 266 6.10 -2.80 14.11
N SER A 267 5.24 -2.91 15.13
CA SER A 267 4.77 -1.73 15.87
C SER A 267 5.91 -1.11 16.68
N GLY A 268 5.95 0.22 16.74
CA GLY A 268 7.02 1.01 17.33
C GLY A 268 8.18 1.32 16.38
N GLN A 269 8.27 0.64 15.23
CA GLN A 269 9.36 0.83 14.26
C GLN A 269 9.34 2.26 13.69
N ASP A 270 10.49 2.95 13.75
CA ASP A 270 10.74 4.22 13.07
C ASP A 270 10.78 4.04 11.55
N VAL A 271 10.07 4.92 10.83
CA VAL A 271 9.88 4.83 9.37
C VAL A 271 9.76 6.22 8.73
N PHE A 272 9.98 6.29 7.42
CA PHE A 272 9.68 7.47 6.62
C PHE A 272 8.54 7.18 5.63
N ARG A 273 7.50 8.02 5.66
CA ARG A 273 6.53 8.15 4.57
C ARG A 273 7.12 9.02 3.47
N LEU A 274 7.01 8.56 2.22
CA LEU A 274 7.46 9.28 1.04
C LEU A 274 6.30 9.59 0.10
N GLY A 275 6.21 10.84 -0.33
CA GLY A 275 5.32 11.28 -1.40
C GLY A 275 6.03 12.24 -2.34
N ARG A 276 5.34 12.72 -3.37
CA ARG A 276 5.78 13.82 -4.23
C ARG A 276 4.71 14.88 -4.36
N ASP A 277 5.11 16.09 -4.68
CA ASP A 277 4.17 17.19 -4.93
C ASP A 277 4.09 17.60 -6.40
N ALA A 278 3.51 18.79 -6.65
CA ALA A 278 3.17 19.22 -8.00
C ALA A 278 4.42 19.47 -8.87
N ASP A 279 5.53 19.86 -8.24
CA ASP A 279 6.82 20.14 -8.86
C ASP A 279 7.70 18.87 -8.90
N LEU A 280 7.11 17.74 -8.50
CA LEU A 280 7.70 16.41 -8.35
C LEU A 280 8.75 16.30 -7.23
N ASP A 281 8.87 17.28 -6.34
CA ASP A 281 9.81 17.21 -5.22
C ASP A 281 9.41 16.17 -4.18
N ILE A 282 10.41 15.54 -3.56
CA ILE A 282 10.18 14.48 -2.58
C ILE A 282 9.72 15.06 -1.23
N LYS A 283 8.55 14.63 -0.78
CA LYS A 283 8.03 14.90 0.56
C LYS A 283 8.36 13.74 1.47
N ILE A 284 8.98 14.07 2.60
CA ILE A 284 9.49 13.13 3.60
C ILE A 284 8.77 13.43 4.91
N THR A 285 8.23 12.42 5.57
CA THR A 285 7.66 12.57 6.91
C THR A 285 8.04 11.37 7.77
N HIS A 286 8.56 11.65 8.95
CA HIS A 286 8.88 10.62 9.93
C HIS A 286 7.69 10.30 10.85
N GLY A 287 7.64 9.07 11.32
CA GLY A 287 6.73 8.60 12.35
C GLY A 287 7.03 7.16 12.74
N ASN A 288 6.24 6.63 13.66
CA ASN A 288 6.34 5.25 14.12
C ASN A 288 5.16 4.43 13.59
N LEU A 289 5.40 3.15 13.29
CA LEU A 289 4.33 2.22 12.96
C LEU A 289 3.53 1.83 14.20
N ALA A 290 2.23 1.64 14.05
CA ALA A 290 1.34 1.17 15.10
C ALA A 290 0.33 0.15 14.60
N TYR A 291 -0.06 -0.74 15.50
CA TYR A 291 -1.37 -1.37 15.44
C TYR A 291 -2.35 -0.58 16.31
N ASP A 292 -3.59 -0.49 15.84
CA ASP A 292 -4.71 0.09 16.59
C ASP A 292 -5.99 -0.69 16.28
N ILE A 293 -7.07 -0.39 16.97
CA ILE A 293 -8.39 -0.98 16.77
C ILE A 293 -9.08 -0.29 15.59
N PRO A 294 -9.43 -1.01 14.50
CA PRO A 294 -10.07 -0.41 13.33
C PRO A 294 -11.36 0.33 13.69
N SER A 295 -11.51 1.57 13.19
CA SER A 295 -12.80 2.25 13.32
C SER A 295 -13.89 1.50 12.54
N ARG A 296 -15.17 1.72 12.89
CA ARG A 296 -16.32 1.02 12.29
C ARG A 296 -16.51 1.18 10.76
N TYR A 297 -15.65 1.96 10.12
CA TYR A 297 -15.65 2.32 8.70
C TYR A 297 -14.32 1.98 8.00
N GLU A 298 -13.27 1.65 8.74
CA GLU A 298 -11.97 1.25 8.19
C GLU A 298 -11.94 -0.26 7.92
N ARG A 299 -11.10 -0.68 6.97
CA ARG A 299 -10.81 -2.09 6.72
C ARG A 299 -9.94 -2.65 7.84
N CYS A 300 -10.17 -3.90 8.24
CA CYS A 300 -9.43 -4.51 9.35
C CYS A 300 -7.94 -4.78 9.06
N HIS A 301 -7.50 -4.73 7.80
CA HIS A 301 -6.13 -5.09 7.41
C HIS A 301 -5.15 -3.90 7.32
N TYR A 302 -5.55 -2.72 7.77
CA TYR A 302 -4.64 -1.57 7.84
C TYR A 302 -3.76 -1.60 9.08
N MET A 303 -2.55 -1.09 8.93
CA MET A 303 -1.72 -0.61 10.03
C MET A 303 -1.74 0.93 10.05
N TYR A 304 -1.30 1.51 11.16
CA TYR A 304 -1.38 2.93 11.45
C TYR A 304 0.01 3.56 11.50
N PHE A 305 0.11 4.82 11.10
CA PHE A 305 1.33 5.61 11.18
C PHE A 305 1.13 6.74 12.18
N LEU A 306 1.92 6.73 13.25
CA LEU A 306 1.94 7.75 14.27
C LEU A 306 2.99 8.79 13.91
N ARG A 307 2.52 9.84 13.25
CA ARG A 307 3.33 10.99 12.84
C ARG A 307 3.85 11.77 14.04
N ASP A 308 5.07 12.29 13.93
CA ASP A 308 5.58 13.28 14.86
C ASP A 308 4.76 14.58 14.88
N ALA A 309 4.53 15.12 16.09
CA ALA A 309 3.72 16.32 16.32
C ALA A 309 4.23 17.60 15.62
N SER A 310 5.48 17.61 15.14
CA SER A 310 6.07 18.72 14.36
C SER A 310 5.53 18.83 12.93
N SER A 311 4.90 17.79 12.38
CA SER A 311 4.58 17.67 10.95
C SER A 311 3.12 18.00 10.63
N LEU A 312 2.76 19.29 10.70
CA LEU A 312 1.38 19.81 10.58
C LEU A 312 0.75 19.82 9.16
N LYS A 313 1.48 19.46 8.10
CA LYS A 313 0.97 19.55 6.71
C LYS A 313 0.19 18.29 6.30
N LEU A 314 -0.94 18.46 5.62
CA LEU A 314 -1.54 17.36 4.85
C LEU A 314 -0.53 16.90 3.79
N LEU A 315 -0.24 15.60 3.80
CA LEU A 315 0.62 14.96 2.82
C LEU A 315 -0.31 14.41 1.74
N HIS A 316 -0.11 14.82 0.49
CA HIS A 316 -0.77 14.19 -0.64
C HIS A 316 0.02 12.93 -1.05
N ASP A 317 0.24 12.04 -0.08
CA ASP A 317 1.13 10.89 -0.13
C ASP A 317 0.41 9.54 -0.30
N ASP A 318 -0.92 9.52 -0.42
CA ASP A 318 -1.70 8.32 -0.76
C ASP A 318 -1.12 7.61 -1.98
N GLY A 319 -0.86 6.30 -1.87
CA GLY A 319 -0.16 5.51 -2.89
C GLY A 319 1.36 5.64 -2.90
N GLY A 320 1.94 6.44 -2.01
CA GLY A 320 3.37 6.49 -1.74
C GLY A 320 3.83 5.37 -0.81
N PRO A 321 5.13 5.01 -0.81
CA PRO A 321 5.64 3.99 0.10
C PRO A 321 5.86 4.54 1.52
N ILE A 322 5.72 3.63 2.48
CA ILE A 322 6.39 3.74 3.78
C ILE A 322 7.68 2.92 3.69
N ILE A 323 8.82 3.51 4.07
CA ILE A 323 10.12 2.84 4.11
C ILE A 323 10.67 2.75 5.53
N ASP A 324 11.46 1.70 5.78
CA ASP A 324 12.33 1.64 6.95
C ASP A 324 13.61 2.49 6.78
N LEU A 325 14.45 2.50 7.81
CA LEU A 325 15.71 3.25 7.84
C LEU A 325 16.76 2.75 6.82
N GLU A 326 16.54 1.59 6.19
CA GLU A 326 17.39 1.01 5.15
C GLU A 326 16.87 1.33 3.73
N GLY A 327 15.72 2.00 3.62
CA GLY A 327 15.09 2.37 2.35
C GLY A 327 14.19 1.29 1.76
N LYS A 328 13.90 0.22 2.51
CA LYS A 328 13.05 -0.90 2.06
C LYS A 328 11.60 -0.58 2.38
N VAL A 329 10.69 -0.92 1.46
CA VAL A 329 9.27 -0.61 1.56
C VAL A 329 8.59 -1.56 2.54
N VAL A 330 8.05 -1.02 3.62
CA VAL A 330 7.28 -1.72 4.66
C VAL A 330 5.76 -1.55 4.50
N GLY A 331 5.30 -0.76 3.53
CA GLY A 331 3.89 -0.66 3.17
C GLY A 331 3.56 0.44 2.16
N LEU A 332 2.29 0.53 1.80
CA LEU A 332 1.72 1.53 0.88
C LEU A 332 0.71 2.42 1.62
N VAL A 333 0.92 3.73 1.62
CA VAL A 333 0.03 4.70 2.25
C VAL A 333 -1.36 4.67 1.63
N ASN A 334 -2.40 4.61 2.47
CA ASN A 334 -3.79 4.53 2.03
C ASN A 334 -4.72 5.17 3.07
N ASN A 335 -4.68 6.50 3.21
CA ASN A 335 -5.27 7.21 4.33
C ASN A 335 -6.81 7.31 4.22
N GLN A 336 -7.55 6.38 4.82
CA GLN A 336 -9.03 6.41 4.77
C GLN A 336 -9.67 7.44 5.72
N ILE A 337 -9.37 7.35 7.01
CA ILE A 337 -9.92 8.21 8.08
C ILE A 337 -8.79 8.65 9.00
N ASN A 338 -7.99 7.70 9.46
CA ASN A 338 -6.73 7.93 10.15
C ASN A 338 -5.54 7.75 9.18
N GLU A 339 -4.33 8.07 9.63
CA GLU A 339 -3.09 7.86 8.86
C GLU A 339 -2.78 6.36 8.75
N THR A 340 -3.36 5.74 7.72
CA THR A 340 -3.45 4.28 7.53
C THR A 340 -2.64 3.82 6.32
N PHE A 341 -2.25 2.55 6.30
CA PHE A 341 -1.48 1.95 5.21
C PHE A 341 -1.68 0.43 5.12
N VAL A 342 -1.46 -0.13 3.92
CA VAL A 342 -1.41 -1.59 3.71
C VAL A 342 0.03 -2.06 3.94
N PRO A 343 0.31 -2.97 4.90
CA PRO A 343 1.66 -3.45 5.17
C PRO A 343 2.20 -4.33 4.02
N SER A 344 3.53 -4.29 3.84
CA SER A 344 4.27 -5.08 2.85
C SER A 344 3.96 -6.57 2.90
N SER A 345 3.80 -7.14 4.10
CA SER A 345 3.45 -8.56 4.30
C SER A 345 2.13 -8.99 3.66
N ILE A 346 1.19 -8.07 3.46
CA ILE A 346 -0.04 -8.29 2.68
C ILE A 346 0.22 -8.04 1.19
N LEU A 347 0.95 -6.98 0.85
CA LEU A 347 1.31 -6.65 -0.53
C LEU A 347 2.11 -7.79 -1.21
N HIS A 348 2.99 -8.47 -0.49
CA HIS A 348 3.74 -9.64 -1.00
C HIS A 348 2.79 -10.74 -1.48
N LYS A 349 1.89 -11.19 -0.60
CA LYS A 349 0.90 -12.24 -0.93
C LYS A 349 -0.01 -11.81 -2.09
N CYS A 350 -0.40 -10.52 -2.14
CA CYS A 350 -1.13 -9.96 -3.27
C CYS A 350 -0.30 -10.00 -4.56
N PHE A 351 1.00 -9.70 -4.49
CA PHE A 351 1.89 -9.72 -5.63
C PHE A 351 2.24 -11.14 -6.11
N ASP A 352 2.28 -12.14 -5.24
CA ASP A 352 2.33 -13.55 -5.65
C ASP A 352 1.09 -13.94 -6.46
N PHE A 353 -0.08 -13.58 -5.95
CA PHE A 353 -1.36 -13.77 -6.63
C PHE A 353 -1.40 -13.07 -7.99
N TRP A 354 -0.94 -11.82 -8.06
CA TRP A 354 -0.80 -11.06 -9.30
C TRP A 354 0.14 -11.74 -10.30
N ARG A 355 1.38 -12.06 -9.86
CA ARG A 355 2.41 -12.74 -10.66
C ARG A 355 1.91 -14.05 -11.27
N ARG A 356 1.06 -14.79 -10.55
CA ARG A 356 0.62 -16.13 -10.95
C ARG A 356 -0.72 -16.18 -11.68
N PHE A 357 -1.68 -15.33 -11.29
CA PHE A 357 -3.08 -15.44 -11.70
C PHE A 357 -3.68 -14.14 -12.27
N ASN A 358 -2.95 -13.01 -12.22
CA ASN A 358 -3.41 -11.69 -12.68
C ASN A 358 -4.72 -11.24 -11.98
N CYS A 359 -4.93 -11.69 -10.75
CA CYS A 359 -6.01 -11.28 -9.84
C CYS A 359 -5.56 -11.50 -8.39
N MET A 360 -6.19 -10.85 -7.42
CA MET A 360 -5.79 -10.88 -6.00
C MET A 360 -6.96 -11.24 -5.07
N PRO A 361 -7.49 -12.47 -5.11
CA PRO A 361 -8.64 -12.90 -4.33
C PRO A 361 -8.32 -13.27 -2.88
N ARG A 362 -9.30 -13.07 -2.00
CA ARG A 362 -9.32 -13.50 -0.59
C ARG A 362 -10.63 -14.19 -0.23
N LEU A 363 -10.70 -14.76 0.96
CA LEU A 363 -11.94 -15.29 1.55
C LEU A 363 -12.73 -14.20 2.26
N HIS A 364 -13.96 -13.93 1.82
CA HIS A 364 -14.89 -13.03 2.49
C HIS A 364 -15.67 -13.78 3.58
N LEU A 365 -15.68 -13.22 4.79
CA LEU A 365 -16.31 -13.76 5.99
C LEU A 365 -17.63 -13.05 6.35
N GLY A 366 -17.81 -11.82 5.87
CA GLY A 366 -18.94 -10.95 6.23
C GLY A 366 -18.87 -10.44 7.67
N MET A 367 -17.68 -10.20 8.22
CA MET A 367 -17.45 -9.77 9.61
C MET A 367 -16.32 -8.75 9.72
N THR A 368 -16.38 -7.88 10.74
CA THR A 368 -15.26 -7.02 11.17
C THR A 368 -14.87 -7.30 12.62
N PHE A 369 -13.64 -6.95 12.98
CA PHE A 369 -13.00 -7.42 14.21
C PHE A 369 -12.20 -6.34 14.95
N SER A 370 -12.24 -6.40 16.28
CA SER A 370 -11.31 -5.73 17.20
C SER A 370 -10.37 -6.77 17.83
N PRO A 371 -9.05 -6.70 17.65
CA PRO A 371 -8.11 -7.63 18.26
C PRO A 371 -7.94 -7.38 19.76
N ILE A 372 -8.08 -8.43 20.59
CA ILE A 372 -7.96 -8.31 22.05
C ILE A 372 -6.57 -7.81 22.47
N LYS A 373 -5.54 -8.17 21.68
CA LYS A 373 -4.13 -7.80 21.88
C LYS A 373 -3.87 -6.29 21.96
N PHE A 374 -4.75 -5.45 21.39
CA PHE A 374 -4.61 -3.98 21.38
C PHE A 374 -5.65 -3.26 22.25
N LEU A 375 -6.39 -3.99 23.09
CA LEU A 375 -7.21 -3.40 24.14
C LEU A 375 -6.34 -2.88 25.30
N ASP A 376 -6.89 -1.93 26.06
CA ASP A 376 -6.29 -1.51 27.33
C ASP A 376 -6.06 -2.71 28.27
N PRO A 377 -4.90 -2.81 28.96
CA PRO A 377 -4.59 -3.93 29.85
C PRO A 377 -5.64 -4.19 30.95
N ILE A 378 -6.38 -3.18 31.41
CA ILE A 378 -7.48 -3.32 32.38
C ILE A 378 -8.67 -4.05 31.76
N CYS A 379 -8.91 -3.90 30.46
CA CYS A 379 -9.91 -4.68 29.74
C CYS A 379 -9.45 -6.13 29.57
N ILE A 380 -8.18 -6.36 29.23
CA ILE A 380 -7.63 -7.72 29.07
C ILE A 380 -7.66 -8.46 30.42
N GLU A 381 -7.14 -7.89 31.52
CA GLU A 381 -7.23 -8.49 32.87
C GLU A 381 -8.66 -8.90 33.21
N ARG A 382 -9.61 -8.01 32.95
CA ARG A 382 -11.02 -8.23 33.28
C ARG A 382 -11.62 -9.37 32.47
N MET A 383 -11.24 -9.52 31.20
CA MET A 383 -11.65 -10.64 30.35
C MET A 383 -10.99 -11.94 30.79
N THR A 384 -9.69 -11.94 31.08
CA THR A 384 -8.96 -13.11 31.58
C THR A 384 -9.56 -13.61 32.90
N ARG A 385 -9.73 -12.72 33.89
CA ARG A 385 -10.20 -13.10 35.23
C ARG A 385 -11.67 -13.53 35.27
N LYS A 386 -12.54 -12.96 34.43
CA LYS A 386 -13.98 -13.29 34.44
C LYS A 386 -14.37 -14.41 33.48
N HIS A 387 -13.65 -14.56 32.37
CA HIS A 387 -14.07 -15.40 31.24
C HIS A 387 -12.95 -16.33 30.71
N ASN A 388 -11.72 -16.22 31.24
CA ASN A 388 -10.55 -16.96 30.77
C ASN A 388 -10.24 -16.71 29.29
N ILE A 389 -10.34 -15.45 28.87
CA ILE A 389 -10.02 -14.97 27.51
C ILE A 389 -8.98 -13.86 27.62
N ASP A 390 -7.81 -14.05 27.02
CA ASP A 390 -6.70 -13.09 26.94
C ASP A 390 -6.30 -12.73 25.50
N SER A 391 -6.87 -13.43 24.51
CA SER A 391 -6.43 -13.42 23.12
C SER A 391 -7.59 -13.79 22.17
N GLY A 392 -7.42 -13.46 20.89
CA GLY A 392 -8.45 -13.62 19.86
C GLY A 392 -8.99 -12.29 19.32
N LEU A 393 -10.03 -12.39 18.50
CA LEU A 393 -10.65 -11.28 17.78
C LEU A 393 -12.12 -11.11 18.20
N ILE A 394 -12.49 -9.98 18.79
CA ILE A 394 -13.89 -9.65 19.11
C ILE A 394 -14.62 -9.29 17.80
N VAL A 395 -15.78 -9.90 17.57
CA VAL A 395 -16.65 -9.60 16.42
C VAL A 395 -17.34 -8.25 16.64
N GLU A 396 -17.03 -7.26 15.81
CA GLU A 396 -17.61 -5.91 15.91
C GLU A 396 -18.90 -5.75 15.11
N GLN A 397 -18.95 -6.34 13.93
CA GLN A 397 -20.12 -6.34 13.06
C GLN A 397 -20.20 -7.69 12.34
N VAL A 398 -21.43 -8.13 12.08
CA VAL A 398 -21.74 -9.27 11.22
C VAL A 398 -22.66 -8.74 10.12
N SER A 399 -22.36 -9.05 8.86
CA SER A 399 -23.18 -8.65 7.73
C SER A 399 -24.51 -9.39 7.76
N LYS A 400 -25.60 -8.66 7.53
CA LYS A 400 -26.95 -9.23 7.40
C LYS A 400 -26.96 -10.30 6.29
N GLU A 401 -27.70 -11.38 6.50
CA GLU A 401 -27.90 -12.53 5.60
C GLU A 401 -26.62 -13.34 5.26
N SER A 402 -25.49 -13.03 5.90
CA SER A 402 -24.20 -13.73 5.74
C SER A 402 -24.21 -15.15 6.32
N HIS A 403 -23.25 -15.97 5.89
CA HIS A 403 -23.02 -17.30 6.49
C HIS A 403 -22.68 -17.21 7.99
N ALA A 404 -21.94 -16.19 8.41
CA ALA A 404 -21.65 -15.92 9.82
C ALA A 404 -22.94 -15.67 10.64
N GLU A 405 -23.87 -14.86 10.11
CA GLU A 405 -25.17 -14.63 10.75
C GLU A 405 -26.00 -15.93 10.83
N LYS A 406 -26.06 -16.69 9.72
CA LYS A 406 -26.82 -17.95 9.62
C LYS A 406 -26.35 -19.02 10.61
N ILE A 407 -25.03 -19.18 10.82
CA ILE A 407 -24.48 -20.17 11.78
C ILE A 407 -24.51 -19.69 13.24
N GLY A 408 -25.00 -18.47 13.49
CA GLY A 408 -25.25 -17.94 14.83
C GLY A 408 -24.12 -17.09 15.44
N ILE A 409 -23.12 -16.65 14.65
CA ILE A 409 -22.11 -15.69 15.13
C ILE A 409 -22.77 -14.32 15.32
N ARG A 410 -22.47 -13.63 16.43
CA ARG A 410 -23.04 -12.32 16.76
C ARG A 410 -21.95 -11.33 17.17
N LYS A 411 -22.27 -10.03 17.13
CA LYS A 411 -21.41 -8.99 17.70
C LYS A 411 -21.12 -9.31 19.17
N GLY A 412 -19.86 -9.19 19.57
CA GLY A 412 -19.38 -9.48 20.92
C GLY A 412 -18.85 -10.91 21.11
N ASP A 413 -19.16 -11.87 20.21
CA ASP A 413 -18.47 -13.16 20.21
C ASP A 413 -16.96 -12.95 20.00
N VAL A 414 -16.13 -13.85 20.53
CA VAL A 414 -14.67 -13.84 20.29
C VAL A 414 -14.30 -14.99 19.38
N ILE A 415 -13.53 -14.71 18.33
CA ILE A 415 -12.93 -15.74 17.48
C ILE A 415 -11.52 -16.04 17.98
N GLU A 416 -11.28 -17.29 18.35
CA GLU A 416 -9.99 -17.74 18.89
C GLU A 416 -9.06 -18.33 17.82
N SER A 417 -9.63 -19.03 16.84
CA SER A 417 -8.87 -19.68 15.76
C SER A 417 -9.72 -19.98 14.52
N PHE A 418 -9.04 -20.08 13.38
CA PHE A 418 -9.59 -20.56 12.10
C PHE A 418 -8.75 -21.75 11.62
N ASN A 419 -9.40 -22.84 11.19
CA ASN A 419 -8.77 -24.12 10.83
C ASN A 419 -7.73 -24.62 11.86
N GLY A 420 -7.98 -24.35 13.15
CA GLY A 420 -7.08 -24.70 14.25
C GLY A 420 -5.88 -23.76 14.45
N LYS A 421 -5.60 -22.83 13.53
CA LYS A 421 -4.58 -21.80 13.69
C LYS A 421 -5.12 -20.65 14.55
N HIS A 422 -4.50 -20.42 15.70
CA HIS A 422 -4.79 -19.27 16.55
C HIS A 422 -4.45 -17.96 15.85
N ILE A 423 -5.26 -16.92 16.09
CA ILE A 423 -5.13 -15.60 15.48
C ILE A 423 -5.25 -14.53 16.56
N SER A 424 -4.26 -13.65 16.66
CA SER A 424 -4.19 -12.58 17.66
C SER A 424 -4.35 -11.18 17.08
N THR A 425 -4.13 -11.02 15.76
CA THR A 425 -4.27 -9.72 15.06
C THR A 425 -5.08 -9.85 13.78
N THR A 426 -5.58 -8.74 13.29
CA THR A 426 -6.32 -8.68 12.01
C THR A 426 -5.40 -8.84 10.79
N ILE A 427 -4.11 -8.50 10.89
CA ILE A 427 -3.10 -8.76 9.84
C ILE A 427 -2.78 -10.26 9.74
N GLU A 428 -2.69 -10.96 10.88
CA GLU A 428 -2.57 -12.43 10.92
C GLU A 428 -3.81 -13.11 10.30
N LEU A 429 -5.01 -12.61 10.60
CA LEU A 429 -6.26 -13.07 9.98
C LEU A 429 -6.18 -12.89 8.46
N GLU A 430 -5.87 -11.67 8.01
CA GLU A 430 -5.83 -11.32 6.60
C GLU A 430 -4.85 -12.20 5.82
N SER A 431 -3.62 -12.31 6.33
CA SER A 431 -2.58 -13.18 5.78
C SER A 431 -3.07 -14.62 5.59
N MET A 432 -3.76 -15.18 6.59
CA MET A 432 -4.28 -16.55 6.56
C MET A 432 -5.50 -16.71 5.63
N LEU A 433 -6.33 -15.68 5.47
CA LEU A 433 -7.44 -15.71 4.50
C LEU A 433 -6.93 -15.66 3.05
N ILE A 434 -5.82 -14.98 2.79
CA ILE A 434 -5.11 -15.01 1.50
C ILE A 434 -4.46 -16.39 1.29
N ASP A 435 -3.76 -16.95 2.29
CA ASP A 435 -3.12 -18.28 2.19
C ASP A 435 -4.15 -19.38 1.92
N LEU A 436 -5.28 -19.37 2.62
CA LEU A 436 -6.38 -20.30 2.35
C LEU A 436 -7.00 -20.09 0.95
N CYS A 437 -6.92 -18.88 0.38
CA CYS A 437 -7.32 -18.63 -0.99
C CYS A 437 -6.29 -19.22 -1.99
N TRP A 438 -5.00 -19.13 -1.67
CA TRP A 438 -3.91 -19.65 -2.53
C TRP A 438 -4.04 -21.16 -2.76
N ASP A 439 -4.21 -21.93 -1.68
CA ASP A 439 -4.47 -23.38 -1.74
C ASP A 439 -5.69 -23.73 -2.61
N HIS A 440 -6.67 -22.83 -2.68
CA HIS A 440 -7.90 -23.02 -3.44
C HIS A 440 -7.67 -22.76 -4.94
N PHE A 441 -6.85 -21.75 -5.28
CA PHE A 441 -6.49 -21.42 -6.66
C PHE A 441 -5.50 -22.40 -7.29
N ASP A 442 -4.54 -22.93 -6.53
CA ASP A 442 -3.62 -23.98 -7.02
C ASP A 442 -4.38 -25.25 -7.44
N GLN A 443 -5.50 -25.53 -6.77
CA GLN A 443 -6.47 -26.58 -7.14
C GLN A 443 -7.32 -26.25 -8.39
N ARG A 444 -6.98 -25.20 -9.16
CA ARG A 444 -7.65 -24.72 -10.38
C ARG A 444 -9.13 -24.32 -10.21
N LYS A 445 -9.53 -23.94 -9.00
CA LYS A 445 -10.88 -23.42 -8.74
C LYS A 445 -10.97 -21.94 -9.11
N LYS A 446 -12.17 -21.37 -9.10
CA LYS A 446 -12.49 -20.04 -9.66
C LYS A 446 -13.03 -19.11 -8.58
N LEU A 447 -13.02 -17.80 -8.88
CA LEU A 447 -13.75 -16.77 -8.13
C LEU A 447 -15.23 -17.16 -7.91
N ASN A 448 -15.80 -16.67 -6.82
CA ASN A 448 -17.15 -16.95 -6.31
C ASN A 448 -17.38 -18.39 -5.85
N ALA A 449 -16.33 -19.21 -5.74
CA ALA A 449 -16.43 -20.52 -5.10
C ALA A 449 -16.56 -20.38 -3.58
N GLU A 450 -17.34 -21.27 -2.99
CA GLU A 450 -17.45 -21.40 -1.53
C GLU A 450 -16.30 -22.26 -0.98
N LYS A 451 -15.79 -21.88 0.20
CA LYS A 451 -14.81 -22.65 0.97
C LYS A 451 -15.21 -22.62 2.44
N ASP A 452 -15.44 -23.80 3.01
CA ASP A 452 -15.67 -23.93 4.45
C ASP A 452 -14.37 -23.75 5.23
N VAL A 453 -14.47 -23.00 6.32
CA VAL A 453 -13.40 -22.76 7.30
C VAL A 453 -13.95 -23.11 8.68
N SER A 454 -13.26 -23.97 9.43
CA SER A 454 -13.62 -24.29 10.81
C SER A 454 -13.23 -23.14 11.72
N VAL A 455 -14.19 -22.55 12.43
CA VAL A 455 -13.98 -21.39 13.30
C VAL A 455 -14.26 -21.78 14.76
N LYS A 456 -13.30 -21.52 15.66
CA LYS A 456 -13.46 -21.67 17.10
C LYS A 456 -13.93 -20.32 17.67
N ILE A 457 -15.11 -20.33 18.28
CA ILE A 457 -15.85 -19.14 18.71
C ILE A 457 -16.13 -19.27 20.20
N PHE A 458 -15.86 -18.24 20.99
CA PHE A 458 -16.43 -18.09 22.32
C PHE A 458 -17.76 -17.32 22.20
N ASP A 459 -18.86 -17.98 22.57
CA ASP A 459 -20.20 -17.36 22.63
C ASP A 459 -20.27 -16.44 23.85
N ALA A 460 -20.17 -15.12 23.63
CA ALA A 460 -20.05 -14.17 24.73
C ALA A 460 -21.35 -14.01 25.56
N THR A 461 -22.49 -14.47 25.03
CA THR A 461 -23.77 -14.45 25.75
C THR A 461 -23.93 -15.70 26.63
N LYS A 462 -23.50 -16.86 26.13
CA LYS A 462 -23.61 -18.16 26.84
C LYS A 462 -22.38 -18.51 27.66
N LEU A 463 -21.30 -17.76 27.51
CA LEU A 463 -19.99 -17.98 28.15
C LEU A 463 -19.42 -19.38 27.89
N CYS A 464 -19.52 -19.85 26.64
CA CYS A 464 -19.06 -21.19 26.26
C CYS A 464 -18.36 -21.21 24.89
N PRO A 465 -17.28 -22.00 24.72
CA PRO A 465 -16.66 -22.22 23.42
C PRO A 465 -17.52 -23.14 22.54
N ARG A 466 -17.55 -22.86 21.24
CA ARG A 466 -18.23 -23.64 20.19
C ARG A 466 -17.38 -23.61 18.92
N THR A 467 -17.34 -24.73 18.20
CA THR A 467 -16.73 -24.78 16.86
C THR A 467 -17.83 -24.84 15.81
N ARG A 468 -17.71 -24.07 14.73
CA ARG A 468 -18.63 -24.05 13.60
C ARG A 468 -17.87 -24.05 12.29
N ASN A 469 -18.41 -24.71 11.27
CA ASN A 469 -17.94 -24.49 9.90
C ASN A 469 -18.61 -23.22 9.37
N LEU A 470 -17.79 -22.28 8.93
CA LEU A 470 -18.19 -21.04 8.27
C LEU A 470 -17.87 -21.15 6.78
N THR A 471 -18.91 -21.08 5.96
CA THR A 471 -18.77 -21.00 4.51
C THR A 471 -18.35 -19.58 4.12
N ALA A 472 -17.12 -19.43 3.65
CA ALA A 472 -16.56 -18.18 3.14
C ALA A 472 -16.58 -18.16 1.61
N ILE A 473 -16.71 -16.98 1.01
CA ILE A 473 -16.76 -16.83 -0.46
C ILE A 473 -15.39 -16.34 -0.96
N VAL A 474 -14.82 -17.01 -1.95
CA VAL A 474 -13.60 -16.58 -2.65
C VAL A 474 -13.94 -15.40 -3.57
N SER A 475 -13.42 -14.21 -3.29
CA SER A 475 -13.74 -12.97 -4.03
C SER A 475 -12.51 -12.07 -4.20
N ASP A 476 -12.48 -11.31 -5.28
CA ASP A 476 -11.49 -10.27 -5.58
C ASP A 476 -12.08 -8.84 -5.52
N CYS A 477 -13.39 -8.71 -5.27
CA CYS A 477 -14.11 -7.45 -5.04
C CYS A 477 -13.94 -6.95 -3.59
N GLY A 478 -14.45 -5.75 -3.29
CA GLY A 478 -14.48 -5.22 -1.92
C GLY A 478 -15.35 -6.06 -0.96
N GLU A 479 -15.01 -6.05 0.33
CA GLU A 479 -15.81 -6.68 1.38
C GLU A 479 -16.43 -5.61 2.30
N ASP A 480 -17.71 -5.33 2.09
CA ASP A 480 -18.45 -4.33 2.85
C ASP A 480 -19.54 -4.97 3.72
N ILE A 481 -19.71 -4.49 4.95
CA ILE A 481 -20.68 -5.05 5.90
C ILE A 481 -22.07 -4.45 5.67
N VAL A 482 -23.01 -5.28 5.20
CA VAL A 482 -24.40 -4.87 5.00
C VAL A 482 -25.11 -4.81 6.35
N LYS A 483 -25.59 -3.62 6.73
CA LYS A 483 -26.32 -3.41 7.99
C LYS A 483 -27.79 -3.77 7.84
N GLY A 484 -28.31 -4.51 8.82
CA GLY A 484 -29.76 -4.68 8.97
C GLY A 484 -30.41 -3.37 9.37
N ALA A 485 -31.39 -2.92 8.59
CA ALA A 485 -32.35 -1.91 9.00
C ALA A 485 -33.69 -2.59 9.30
N TYR A 486 -34.36 -2.17 10.37
CA TYR A 486 -35.77 -2.50 10.61
C TYR A 486 -36.61 -1.23 10.37
N PRO A 487 -37.76 -1.32 9.69
CA PRO A 487 -38.67 -0.18 9.59
C PRO A 487 -39.30 0.06 10.97
N ILE A 488 -39.25 1.30 11.44
CA ILE A 488 -40.10 1.74 12.54
C ILE A 488 -41.48 2.00 11.94
N MET A 489 -42.42 1.07 12.15
CA MET A 489 -43.84 1.34 11.98
C MET A 489 -44.30 2.13 13.22
N GLY A 490 -45.06 3.20 13.03
CA GLY A 490 -45.53 4.05 14.14
C GLY A 490 -46.41 3.29 15.13
N GLU A 491 -46.51 3.79 16.37
CA GLU A 491 -47.24 3.19 17.49
C GLU A 491 -48.78 3.27 17.35
N GLU A 492 -49.34 2.80 16.23
CA GLU A 492 -50.80 2.66 16.02
C GLU A 492 -51.15 1.29 15.41
N ALA A 493 -50.73 0.20 16.07
CA ALA A 493 -51.15 -1.17 15.73
C ALA A 493 -51.11 -2.16 16.92
N MET A 494 -51.21 -1.68 18.16
CA MET A 494 -51.25 -2.51 19.38
C MET A 494 -52.60 -2.44 20.12
N SER A 495 -53.68 -2.15 19.38
CA SER A 495 -55.05 -2.27 19.84
C SER A 495 -55.95 -2.72 18.69
N VAL A 496 -56.80 -3.74 18.96
CA VAL A 496 -57.83 -4.30 18.04
C VAL A 496 -57.21 -5.08 16.85
N LEU A 497 -56.92 -6.38 16.97
CA LEU A 497 -57.86 -7.49 17.25
C LEU A 497 -57.15 -8.77 17.73
#